data_AF-A0A355PHW7-F1
#
_entry.id   AF-A0A355PHW7-F1
#
_cell.length_a   1.000
_cell.length_b   1.000
_cell.length_c   1.000
_cell.angle_alpha   90.00
_cell.angle_beta   90.00
_cell.angle_gamma   90.00
#
_symmetry.space_group_name_H-M   'P 1'
#
loop_
_entity.id
_entity.type
_entity.pdbx_description
1 polymer ?
#
loop_
_entity_poly.entity_id
_entity_poly.type
_entity_poly.pdbx_seq_one_letter_code
_entity_poly.pdbx_strand_id
1 'polypeptide(L)'
;MNPNYLDFEQPVAELQAKIEELRLVSSDSQVNLSDEISRLEEKSRKLTESIFKDLAPWQVSQLSRHPQRPYTLDYLEHIFTDFDELHGDRKFADDAALV
;
A
#
# COMPACT_ATOMS: atom_id res chain seq x y z
N MET A 1 7.59 -6.38 -13.49
CA MET A 1 7.36 -5.30 -12.50
C MET A 1 6.49 -5.88 -11.40
N ASN A 2 6.87 -5.71 -10.14
CA ASN A 2 6.02 -6.09 -9.02
C ASN A 2 4.86 -5.08 -8.98
N PRO A 3 3.58 -5.48 -9.18
CA PRO A 3 2.46 -4.54 -9.33
C PRO A 3 2.15 -3.71 -8.08
N ASN A 4 2.84 -3.98 -6.97
CA ASN A 4 2.58 -3.40 -5.66
C ASN A 4 3.45 -2.19 -5.30
N TYR A 5 4.49 -1.87 -6.09
CA TYR A 5 5.42 -0.79 -5.75
C TYR A 5 5.74 0.08 -6.97
N LEU A 6 5.76 1.39 -6.76
CA LEU A 6 6.20 2.36 -7.76
C LEU A 6 7.73 2.45 -7.81
N ASP A 7 8.26 3.04 -8.89
CA ASP A 7 9.71 3.13 -9.11
C ASP A 7 10.44 3.85 -7.96
N PHE A 8 9.82 4.88 -7.40
CA PHE A 8 10.40 5.64 -6.28
C PHE A 8 10.22 4.95 -4.92
N GLU A 9 9.42 3.89 -4.85
CA GLU A 9 9.20 3.09 -3.63
C GLU A 9 10.12 1.88 -3.55
N GLN A 10 10.87 1.56 -4.62
CA GLN A 10 11.82 0.44 -4.66
C GLN A 10 12.80 0.41 -3.46
N PRO A 11 13.37 1.54 -3.00
CA PRO A 11 14.26 1.53 -1.84
C PRO A 11 13.57 1.06 -0.55
N VAL A 12 12.27 1.32 -0.41
CA VAL A 12 11.45 0.86 0.73
C VAL A 12 11.13 -0.63 0.57
N ALA A 13 10.77 -1.06 -0.63
CA ALA A 13 10.48 -2.46 -0.95
C ALA A 13 11.69 -3.38 -0.68
N GLU A 14 12.90 -2.95 -1.06
CA GLU A 14 14.14 -3.67 -0.78
C GLU A 14 14.40 -3.81 0.73
N LEU A 15 14.16 -2.75 1.50
CA LEU A 15 14.29 -2.79 2.96
C LEU A 15 13.26 -3.72 3.60
N GLN A 16 12.00 -3.69 3.13
CA GLN A 16 10.95 -4.59 3.60
C GLN A 16 11.28 -6.05 3.30
N ALA A 17 11.74 -6.36 2.08
CA ALA A 17 12.15 -7.71 1.71
C ALA A 17 13.29 -8.22 2.61
N LYS A 18 14.28 -7.35 2.91
CA LYS A 18 15.37 -7.69 3.82
C LYS A 18 14.90 -7.93 5.26
N ILE A 19 13.92 -7.15 5.74
CA ILE A 19 13.31 -7.34 7.06
C ILE A 19 12.57 -8.69 7.12
N GLU A 20 11.81 -9.04 6.09
CA GLU A 20 11.13 -10.34 5.99
C GLU A 20 12.10 -11.50 5.97
N GLU A 21 13.19 -11.41 5.20
CA GLU A 21 14.23 -12.43 5.15
C GLU A 21 14.88 -12.63 6.53
N LEU A 22 15.22 -11.55 7.23
CA LEU A 22 15.77 -11.63 8.59
C LEU A 22 14.78 -12.21 9.61
N ARG A 23 13.48 -11.94 9.46
CA ARG A 23 12.44 -12.54 10.30
C ARG A 23 12.34 -14.06 10.09
N LEU A 24 12.43 -14.53 8.84
CA LEU A 24 12.44 -15.96 8.51
C LEU A 24 13.68 -16.68 9.06
N VAL A 25 14.87 -16.07 8.91
CA VAL A 25 16.12 -16.63 9.44
C VAL A 25 16.12 -16.66 10.97
N SER A 26 15.55 -15.63 11.61
CA SER A 26 15.42 -15.56 13.06
C SER A 26 14.42 -16.58 13.63
N SER A 27 13.43 -17.03 12.86
CA SER A 27 12.54 -18.11 13.30
C SER A 27 13.19 -19.49 13.23
N ASP A 28 14.08 -19.70 12.25
CA ASP A 28 14.77 -20.99 12.05
C ASP A 28 16.04 -21.13 12.92
N SER A 29 16.65 -20.00 13.31
CA SER A 29 17.89 -19.95 14.08
C SER A 29 17.62 -19.43 15.49
N GLN A 30 18.19 -20.04 16.54
CA GLN A 30 18.14 -19.51 17.93
C GLN A 30 18.91 -18.18 18.12
N VAL A 31 19.21 -17.47 17.04
CA VAL A 31 19.94 -16.20 17.03
C VAL A 31 18.93 -15.08 17.22
N ASN A 32 19.14 -14.27 18.25
CA ASN A 32 18.25 -13.17 18.59
C ASN A 32 18.56 -11.95 17.69
N LEU A 33 17.84 -11.85 16.56
CA LEU A 33 17.99 -10.76 15.58
C LEU A 33 16.99 -9.61 15.79
N SER A 34 16.27 -9.60 16.92
CA SER A 34 15.22 -8.63 17.22
C SER A 34 15.69 -7.18 17.10
N ASP A 35 16.86 -6.87 17.66
CA ASP A 35 17.38 -5.50 17.72
C ASP A 35 17.76 -4.98 16.33
N GLU A 36 18.25 -5.85 15.46
CA GLU A 36 18.61 -5.49 14.09
C GLU A 36 17.36 -5.35 13.21
N ILE A 37 16.35 -6.20 13.39
CA ILE A 37 15.04 -6.06 12.76
C ILE A 37 14.41 -4.72 13.14
N SER A 38 14.38 -4.36 14.43
CA SER A 38 13.82 -3.08 14.89
C SER A 38 14.56 -1.87 14.31
N ARG A 39 15.90 -1.94 14.19
CA ARG A 39 16.70 -0.88 13.54
C ARG A 39 16.37 -0.73 12.05
N LEU A 40 16.20 -1.83 11.33
CA LEU A 40 15.85 -1.81 9.92
C LEU A 40 14.42 -1.32 9.70
N GLU A 41 13.47 -1.70 10.56
CA GLU A 41 12.11 -1.18 10.54
C GLU A 41 12.06 0.33 10.75
N GLU A 42 12.80 0.85 11.73
CA GLU A 42 12.88 2.29 11.96
C GLU A 42 13.50 3.02 10.76
N LYS A 43 14.53 2.44 10.15
CA LYS A 43 15.14 2.98 8.93
C LYS A 43 14.16 2.98 7.76
N SER A 44 13.40 1.90 7.58
CA SER A 44 12.37 1.78 6.53
C SER A 44 11.27 2.83 6.72
N ARG A 45 10.80 3.02 7.97
CA ARG A 45 9.81 4.07 8.30
C ARG A 45 10.32 5.46 7.97
N LYS A 46 11.52 5.83 8.42
CA LYS A 46 12.13 7.15 8.14
C LYS A 46 12.32 7.39 6.65
N LEU A 47 12.75 6.36 5.91
CA LEU A 47 12.91 6.46 4.47
C LEU A 47 11.57 6.68 3.77
N THR A 48 10.55 5.91 4.16
CA THR A 48 9.18 6.06 3.66
C THR A 48 8.67 7.49 3.89
N GLU A 49 8.76 8.00 5.14
CA GLU A 49 8.37 9.37 5.45
C GLU A 49 9.11 10.41 4.60
N SER A 50 10.41 10.24 4.38
CA SER A 50 11.19 11.17 3.57
C SER A 50 10.79 11.18 2.10
N ILE A 51 10.50 10.01 1.51
CA ILE A 51 10.08 9.89 0.11
C ILE A 51 8.71 10.52 -0.11
N PHE A 52 7.75 10.19 0.76
CA PHE A 52 6.37 10.67 0.63
C PHE A 52 6.21 12.16 1.00
N LYS A 53 7.14 12.72 1.76
CA LYS A 53 7.13 14.15 2.12
C LYS A 53 7.48 15.05 0.93
N ASP A 54 8.43 14.65 0.10
CA ASP A 54 8.99 15.47 -0.99
C ASP A 54 8.69 14.87 -2.38
N LEU A 55 7.43 14.49 -2.61
CA LEU A 55 7.00 13.91 -3.89
C LEU A 55 6.97 14.95 -5.02
N ALA A 56 7.56 14.59 -6.16
CA ALA A 56 7.44 15.35 -7.39
C ALA A 56 6.00 15.26 -7.96
N PRO A 57 5.53 16.28 -8.72
CA PRO A 57 4.18 16.28 -9.29
C PRO A 57 3.82 15.03 -10.12
N TRP A 58 4.81 14.48 -10.84
CA TRP A 58 4.63 13.24 -11.59
C TRP A 58 4.44 12.02 -10.67
N GLN A 59 5.20 11.94 -9.59
CA GLN A 59 5.10 10.85 -8.60
C GLN A 59 3.73 10.88 -7.91
N VAL A 60 3.20 12.05 -7.59
CA VAL A 60 1.82 12.21 -7.08
C VAL A 60 0.79 11.67 -8.08
N SER A 61 1.00 11.93 -9.38
CA SER A 61 0.12 11.41 -10.44
C SER A 61 0.23 9.89 -10.61
N GLN A 62 1.41 9.31 -10.37
CA GLN A 62 1.58 7.85 -10.33
C GLN A 62 0.87 7.24 -9.12
N LEU A 63 1.00 7.87 -7.95
CA LEU A 63 0.36 7.43 -6.71
C LEU A 63 -1.18 7.49 -6.77
N SER A 64 -1.74 8.50 -7.44
CA SER A 64 -3.20 8.57 -7.66
C SER A 64 -3.72 7.45 -8.57
N ARG A 65 -2.84 6.80 -9.33
CA ARG A 65 -3.13 5.68 -10.22
C ARG A 65 -2.56 4.36 -9.70
N HIS A 66 -2.21 4.30 -8.41
CA HIS A 66 -1.64 3.10 -7.82
C HIS A 66 -2.62 1.92 -7.95
N PRO A 67 -2.17 0.71 -8.34
CA PRO A 67 -3.05 -0.45 -8.53
C PRO A 67 -3.81 -0.86 -7.27
N GLN A 68 -3.24 -0.60 -6.09
CA GLN A 68 -3.87 -0.88 -4.78
C GLN A 68 -4.52 0.37 -4.15
N ARG A 69 -4.77 1.43 -4.93
CA ARG A 69 -5.46 2.60 -4.39
C ARG A 69 -6.90 2.22 -4.04
N PRO A 70 -7.38 2.49 -2.81
CA PRO A 70 -8.76 2.18 -2.43
C PRO A 70 -9.77 2.91 -3.32
N TYR A 71 -10.80 2.19 -3.73
CA TYR A 71 -11.92 2.65 -4.55
C TYR A 71 -13.12 3.03 -3.67
N THR A 72 -14.18 3.56 -4.30
CA THR A 72 -15.38 4.06 -3.62
C THR A 72 -15.98 3.04 -2.64
N LEU A 73 -16.13 1.80 -3.08
CA LEU A 73 -16.68 0.71 -2.25
C LEU A 73 -15.83 0.42 -1.01
N ASP A 74 -14.50 0.47 -1.11
CA ASP A 74 -13.61 0.26 0.03
C ASP A 74 -13.87 1.31 1.13
N TYR A 75 -14.12 2.56 0.75
CA TYR A 75 -14.47 3.60 1.72
C TYR A 75 -15.88 3.42 2.30
N LEU A 76 -16.84 2.98 1.48
CA LEU A 76 -18.22 2.79 1.92
C LEU A 76 -18.31 1.78 3.07
N GLU A 77 -17.57 0.67 2.97
CA GLU A 77 -17.50 -0.38 4.03
C GLU A 77 -16.98 0.15 5.38
N HIS A 78 -16.12 1.17 5.36
CA HIS A 78 -15.50 1.71 6.58
C HIS A 78 -16.26 2.90 7.18
N ILE A 79 -17.07 3.60 6.37
CA ILE A 79 -17.70 4.87 6.76
C ILE A 79 -19.19 4.68 7.05
N PHE A 80 -19.88 3.80 6.31
CA PHE A 80 -21.33 3.64 6.40
C PHE A 80 -21.71 2.26 6.93
N THR A 81 -22.88 2.20 7.55
CA THR A 81 -23.53 0.96 7.98
C THR A 81 -24.88 0.86 7.28
N ASP A 82 -25.33 -0.35 6.96
CA ASP A 82 -26.60 -0.60 6.26
C ASP A 82 -26.69 0.15 4.91
N PHE A 83 -25.63 0.08 4.11
CA PHE A 83 -25.59 0.68 2.77
C PHE A 83 -26.37 -0.17 1.77
N ASP A 84 -27.38 0.43 1.15
CA ASP A 84 -28.12 -0.15 0.03
C ASP A 84 -27.71 0.54 -1.28
N GLU A 85 -27.06 -0.21 -2.18
CA GLU A 85 -26.68 0.27 -3.51
C GLU A 85 -27.92 0.35 -4.42
N LEU A 86 -28.08 1.48 -5.12
CA LEU A 86 -29.20 1.71 -6.03
C LEU A 86 -28.69 1.72 -7.48
N HIS A 87 -29.34 0.94 -8.32
CA HIS A 87 -28.89 0.67 -9.69
C HIS A 87 -29.79 1.29 -10.76
N GLY A 88 -29.17 1.64 -11.89
CA GLY A 88 -29.82 1.91 -13.17
C GLY A 88 -30.27 3.36 -13.41
N ASP A 89 -30.09 3.80 -14.65
CA ASP A 89 -30.49 5.13 -15.14
C ASP A 89 -31.97 5.25 -15.54
N ARG A 90 -32.74 4.16 -15.38
CA ARG A 90 -34.15 4.00 -15.82
C ARG A 90 -34.38 4.19 -17.32
N LYS A 91 -33.33 4.24 -18.14
CA LYS A 91 -33.43 4.51 -19.58
C LYS A 91 -32.79 3.42 -20.42
N PHE A 92 -31.59 2.96 -20.08
CA PHE A 92 -30.85 2.01 -20.88
C PHE A 92 -30.26 0.87 -20.03
N ALA A 93 -29.32 1.19 -19.14
CA ALA A 93 -28.60 0.18 -18.39
C ALA A 93 -28.05 0.75 -17.08
N ASP A 94 -27.62 -0.17 -16.23
CA ASP A 94 -26.80 0.12 -15.07
C ASP A 94 -25.32 0.13 -15.47
N ASP A 95 -24.58 1.17 -15.08
CA ASP A 95 -23.17 1.34 -15.46
C ASP A 95 -22.27 0.87 -14.31
N ALA A 96 -21.59 -0.26 -14.49
CA ALA A 96 -20.70 -0.83 -13.49
C ALA A 96 -19.48 0.05 -13.15
N ALA A 97 -19.19 1.11 -13.92
CA ALA A 97 -18.17 2.09 -13.57
C ALA A 97 -18.66 3.12 -12.53
N LEU A 98 -19.96 3.15 -12.24
CA LEU A 98 -20.59 4.03 -11.26
C LEU A 98 -21.18 3.18 -10.13
N VAL A 99 -20.89 3.59 -8.90
CA VAL A 99 -21.37 2.99 -7.65
C VAL A 99 -21.72 4.11 -6.69
#